data_AF-A0A4Y4CXV2-F1
#
_entry.id   AF-A0A4Y4CXV2-F1
#
_cell.length_a   1.000
_cell.length_b   1.000
_cell.length_c   1.000
_cell.angle_alpha   90.00
_cell.angle_beta   90.00
_cell.angle_gamma   90.00
#
_symmetry.space_group_name_H-M   'P 1'
#
loop_
_entity.id
_entity.type
_entity.pdbx_description
1 polymer ?
#
loop_
_entity_poly.entity_id
_entity_poly.type
_entity_poly.pdbx_seq_one_letter_code
_entity_poly.pdbx_strand_id
1 'polypeptide(L)'
;MHLRTFLRSWTEPCPEWLAAFNQGSRFDAEQFFASRVVFYPGSGHDGHAVKVFGRDHVAHCFVYADYRAPEGSIRESLDDPTHHFKGYHSIARISLTIQDLITGPWQPHAAPGHEWAKPQIKPYGFLEVLERDAEFGPDHGAERLAIIFLGADGHATYDALFCQGNSPKPPFAVLLQDHGFGGNYSKFGRGGVMEKIAKATRSRPEFLLVAENTKAWEGYRKEPEVEGDAGGMHGNLRFLFRQAEVDRAVT
;
A
#
# COMPACT_ATOMS: atom_id res chain seq x y z
N MET A 1 -0.88 -7.81 -23.05
CA MET A 1 -1.81 -8.41 -22.07
C MET A 1 -2.17 -7.33 -21.08
N HIS A 2 -3.46 -7.07 -20.87
CA HIS A 2 -3.91 -6.04 -19.95
C HIS A 2 -3.51 -6.40 -18.50
N LEU A 3 -3.05 -5.41 -17.71
CA LEU A 3 -2.64 -5.57 -16.32
C LEU A 3 -3.64 -6.36 -15.47
N ARG A 4 -4.92 -6.00 -15.60
CA ARG A 4 -6.04 -6.72 -14.99
C ARG A 4 -6.03 -8.23 -15.30
N THR A 5 -5.88 -8.59 -16.57
CA THR A 5 -5.93 -9.99 -17.02
C THR A 5 -4.81 -10.82 -16.40
N PHE A 6 -3.62 -10.24 -16.29
CA PHE A 6 -2.49 -10.89 -15.62
C PHE A 6 -2.78 -11.11 -14.13
N LEU A 7 -3.24 -10.06 -13.43
CA LEU A 7 -3.44 -10.13 -11.98
C LEU A 7 -4.60 -11.04 -11.56
N ARG A 8 -5.56 -11.35 -12.45
CA ARG A 8 -6.65 -12.32 -12.17
C ARG A 8 -6.17 -13.71 -11.76
N SER A 9 -4.96 -14.13 -12.15
CA SER A 9 -4.39 -15.41 -11.65
C SER A 9 -4.05 -15.37 -10.16
N TRP A 10 -4.15 -14.19 -9.53
CA TRP A 10 -3.90 -13.93 -8.13
C TRP A 10 -5.18 -13.63 -7.35
N THR A 11 -6.37 -13.81 -7.92
CA THR A 11 -7.62 -13.64 -7.16
C THR A 11 -7.65 -14.54 -5.92
N GLU A 12 -8.00 -13.97 -4.77
CA GLU A 12 -8.29 -14.71 -3.54
C GLU A 12 -9.70 -14.35 -3.02
N PRO A 13 -10.37 -15.22 -2.25
CA PRO A 13 -11.64 -14.84 -1.62
C PRO A 13 -11.43 -13.68 -0.64
N CYS A 14 -12.50 -12.92 -0.40
CA CYS A 14 -12.50 -11.91 0.66
C CYS A 14 -12.13 -12.59 2.00
N PRO A 15 -11.16 -12.05 2.77
CA PRO A 15 -10.83 -12.60 4.07
C PRO A 15 -12.08 -12.68 4.97
N GLU A 16 -12.26 -13.80 5.66
CA GLU A 16 -13.47 -14.05 6.47
C GLU A 16 -13.72 -12.95 7.50
N TRP A 17 -12.65 -12.44 8.11
CA TRP A 17 -12.74 -11.35 9.08
C TRP A 17 -13.28 -10.06 8.49
N LEU A 18 -12.91 -9.75 7.25
CA LEU A 18 -13.33 -8.54 6.55
C LEU A 18 -14.77 -8.72 6.06
N ALA A 19 -15.12 -9.91 5.57
CA ALA A 19 -16.48 -10.28 5.20
C ALA A 19 -17.46 -10.22 6.41
N ALA A 20 -16.98 -10.52 7.62
CA ALA A 20 -17.77 -10.42 8.85
C ALA A 20 -17.71 -9.05 9.55
N PHE A 21 -16.90 -8.11 9.03
CA PHE A 21 -16.68 -6.80 9.66
C PHE A 21 -17.98 -5.98 9.73
N ASN A 22 -18.20 -5.27 10.82
CA ASN A 22 -19.34 -4.38 11.00
C ASN A 22 -18.97 -3.18 11.89
N GLN A 23 -19.90 -2.24 12.09
CA GLN A 23 -19.65 -1.02 12.89
C GLN A 23 -19.19 -1.28 14.33
N GLY A 24 -19.50 -2.44 14.92
CA GLY A 24 -19.05 -2.83 16.25
C GLY A 24 -17.71 -3.57 16.29
N SER A 25 -17.16 -3.93 15.12
CA SER A 25 -15.88 -4.62 15.02
C SER A 25 -14.74 -3.72 15.47
N ARG A 26 -13.71 -4.34 16.07
CA ARG A 26 -12.45 -3.66 16.38
C ARG A 26 -11.44 -3.96 15.27
N PHE A 27 -10.46 -3.07 15.13
CA PHE A 27 -9.31 -3.36 14.27
C PHE A 27 -8.48 -4.50 14.89
N ASP A 28 -8.15 -5.49 14.07
CA ASP A 28 -7.26 -6.59 14.39
C ASP A 28 -6.08 -6.56 13.40
N ALA A 29 -4.92 -6.11 13.91
CA ALA A 29 -3.71 -5.98 13.10
C ALA A 29 -3.19 -7.33 12.61
N GLU A 30 -3.34 -8.40 13.40
CA GLU A 30 -2.85 -9.73 13.02
C GLU A 30 -3.58 -10.22 11.77
N GLN A 31 -4.92 -10.12 11.78
CA GLN A 31 -5.75 -10.53 10.64
C GLN A 31 -5.55 -9.64 9.41
N PHE A 32 -5.41 -8.33 9.62
CA PHE A 32 -5.12 -7.38 8.54
C PHE A 32 -3.78 -7.71 7.85
N PHE A 33 -2.69 -7.85 8.62
CA PHE A 33 -1.37 -8.10 8.07
C PHE A 33 -1.14 -9.56 7.64
N ALA A 34 -1.97 -10.50 8.09
CA ALA A 34 -2.00 -11.86 7.53
C ALA A 34 -2.61 -11.91 6.11
N SER A 35 -3.41 -10.90 5.73
CA SER A 35 -4.01 -10.77 4.39
C SER A 35 -2.99 -10.28 3.35
N ARG A 36 -3.36 -10.18 2.07
CA ARG A 36 -2.53 -9.49 1.09
C ARG A 36 -2.64 -7.98 1.26
N VAL A 37 -1.56 -7.39 1.78
CA VAL A 37 -1.45 -5.95 1.97
C VAL A 37 -0.73 -5.31 0.80
N VAL A 38 -1.30 -4.24 0.24
CA VAL A 38 -0.63 -3.37 -0.72
C VAL A 38 -0.19 -2.09 -0.02
N PHE A 39 1.10 -1.80 -0.07
CA PHE A 39 1.67 -0.61 0.54
C PHE A 39 1.89 0.50 -0.49
N TYR A 40 1.45 1.71 -0.19
CA TYR A 40 1.63 2.89 -1.04
C TYR A 40 2.23 4.06 -0.22
N PRO A 41 3.55 4.26 -0.30
CA PRO A 41 4.20 5.43 0.28
C PRO A 41 4.08 6.66 -0.63
N GLY A 42 3.86 7.83 -0.03
CA GLY A 42 3.65 9.09 -0.75
C GLY A 42 2.38 9.08 -1.60
N SER A 43 1.30 8.49 -1.06
CA SER A 43 0.09 8.22 -1.82
C SER A 43 -0.73 9.46 -2.18
N GLY A 44 -0.65 10.54 -1.39
CA GLY A 44 -1.62 11.63 -1.44
C GLY A 44 -3.06 11.09 -1.45
N HIS A 45 -3.84 11.51 -2.45
CA HIS A 45 -5.22 11.08 -2.68
C HIS A 45 -5.35 9.98 -3.77
N ASP A 46 -4.25 9.34 -4.16
CA ASP A 46 -4.25 8.45 -5.32
C ASP A 46 -4.79 7.05 -5.01
N GLY A 47 -6.03 6.78 -5.41
CA GLY A 47 -6.67 5.46 -5.28
C GLY A 47 -6.20 4.39 -6.27
N HIS A 48 -5.18 4.63 -7.09
CA HIS A 48 -4.77 3.70 -8.15
C HIS A 48 -4.33 2.32 -7.63
N ALA A 49 -3.72 2.24 -6.44
CA ALA A 49 -3.36 0.94 -5.85
C ALA A 49 -4.62 0.08 -5.60
N VAL A 50 -5.71 0.69 -5.14
CA VAL A 50 -7.01 0.02 -4.97
C VAL A 50 -7.61 -0.34 -6.33
N LYS A 51 -7.56 0.56 -7.32
CA LYS A 51 -8.04 0.27 -8.69
C LYS A 51 -7.36 -0.95 -9.31
N VAL A 52 -6.05 -1.13 -9.08
CA VAL A 52 -5.26 -2.22 -9.68
C VAL A 52 -5.41 -3.52 -8.88
N PHE A 53 -5.17 -3.48 -7.58
CA PHE A 53 -5.08 -4.67 -6.74
C PHE A 53 -6.38 -4.98 -5.98
N GLY A 54 -7.23 -3.99 -5.72
CA GLY A 54 -8.57 -4.22 -5.16
C GLY A 54 -9.53 -4.81 -6.18
N ARG A 55 -9.23 -4.66 -7.47
CA ARG A 55 -9.99 -5.24 -8.56
C ARG A 55 -9.76 -6.75 -8.65
N ASP A 56 -10.80 -7.48 -9.05
CA ASP A 56 -10.79 -8.94 -9.18
C ASP A 56 -10.27 -9.65 -7.91
N HIS A 57 -10.42 -9.04 -6.72
CA HIS A 57 -10.04 -9.60 -5.43
C HIS A 57 -8.56 -10.03 -5.33
N VAL A 58 -7.65 -9.27 -5.93
CA VAL A 58 -6.20 -9.58 -5.88
C VAL A 58 -5.60 -9.26 -4.51
N ALA A 59 -6.10 -8.21 -3.86
CA ALA A 59 -5.81 -7.80 -2.49
C ALA A 59 -7.02 -7.07 -1.88
N HIS A 60 -7.17 -7.18 -0.57
CA HIS A 60 -8.26 -6.57 0.19
C HIS A 60 -7.77 -5.51 1.19
N CYS A 61 -6.48 -5.51 1.49
CA CYS A 61 -5.88 -4.69 2.54
C CYS A 61 -4.87 -3.72 1.95
N PHE A 62 -4.91 -2.47 2.38
CA PHE A 62 -4.10 -1.40 1.83
C PHE A 62 -3.55 -0.52 2.94
N VAL A 63 -2.30 -0.09 2.80
CA VAL A 63 -1.68 0.87 3.73
C VAL A 63 -1.12 2.03 2.92
N TYR A 64 -1.66 3.22 3.19
CA TYR A 64 -1.32 4.48 2.52
C TYR A 64 -0.57 5.34 3.54
N ALA A 65 0.66 5.73 3.23
CA ALA A 65 1.52 6.47 4.15
C ALA A 65 2.06 7.75 3.50
N ASP A 66 1.62 8.91 4.00
CA ASP A 66 2.00 10.21 3.46
C ASP A 66 2.01 11.31 4.54
N TYR A 67 3.21 11.78 4.92
CA TYR A 67 3.39 12.87 5.90
C TYR A 67 3.06 14.27 5.36
N ARG A 68 2.59 14.39 4.12
CA ARG A 68 2.14 15.66 3.52
C ARG A 68 0.64 15.70 3.27
N ALA A 69 -0.08 14.60 3.46
CA ALA A 69 -1.52 14.53 3.30
C ALA A 69 -2.24 14.69 4.65
N PRO A 70 -2.83 15.86 4.98
CA PRO A 70 -3.48 16.08 6.26
C PRO A 70 -4.71 15.17 6.44
N GLU A 71 -4.97 14.72 7.68
CA GLU A 71 -6.10 13.81 7.98
C GLU A 71 -7.44 14.35 7.47
N GLY A 72 -7.72 15.64 7.72
CA GLY A 72 -8.95 16.29 7.29
C GLY A 72 -9.16 16.23 5.77
N SER A 73 -8.09 16.47 5.01
CA SER A 73 -8.11 16.39 3.54
C SER A 73 -8.47 14.99 3.05
N ILE A 74 -7.85 13.95 3.63
CA ILE A 74 -8.15 12.56 3.26
C ILE A 74 -9.60 12.20 3.60
N ARG A 75 -10.05 12.54 4.81
CA ARG A 75 -11.43 12.27 5.26
C ARG A 75 -12.46 12.97 4.37
N GLU A 76 -12.26 14.26 4.08
CA GLU A 76 -13.11 15.03 3.18
C GLU A 76 -13.18 14.38 1.80
N SER A 77 -12.04 13.94 1.26
CA SER A 77 -11.97 13.22 -0.02
C SER A 77 -12.70 11.88 -0.01
N LEU A 78 -12.69 11.15 1.10
CA LEU A 78 -13.42 9.88 1.26
C LEU A 78 -14.93 10.09 1.39
N ASP A 79 -15.34 11.21 1.97
CA ASP A 79 -16.75 11.55 2.19
C ASP A 79 -17.37 12.29 0.98
N ASP A 80 -16.54 12.77 0.04
CA ASP A 80 -16.95 13.48 -1.17
C ASP A 80 -17.43 12.51 -2.28
N PRO A 81 -18.69 12.60 -2.76
CA PRO A 81 -19.23 11.76 -3.84
C PRO A 81 -18.46 11.78 -5.17
N THR A 82 -17.63 12.80 -5.40
CA THR A 82 -16.87 13.00 -6.63
C THR A 82 -15.42 12.54 -6.52
N HIS A 83 -14.88 12.46 -5.30
CA HIS A 83 -13.48 12.13 -5.04
C HIS A 83 -13.28 10.82 -4.27
N HIS A 84 -14.33 10.21 -3.73
CA HIS A 84 -14.24 8.93 -3.03
C HIS A 84 -13.85 7.77 -3.97
N PHE A 85 -13.68 6.58 -3.39
CA PHE A 85 -13.55 5.35 -4.17
C PHE A 85 -14.86 5.04 -4.90
N LYS A 86 -14.92 5.34 -6.20
CA LYS A 86 -16.14 5.16 -7.01
C LYS A 86 -16.74 3.78 -6.82
N GLY A 87 -18.02 3.72 -6.47
CA GLY A 87 -18.78 2.48 -6.28
C GLY A 87 -18.52 1.76 -4.96
N TYR A 88 -18.04 2.52 -3.97
CA TYR A 88 -17.86 2.07 -2.61
C TYR A 88 -18.38 3.13 -1.64
N HIS A 89 -18.93 2.66 -0.51
CA HIS A 89 -19.27 3.52 0.63
C HIS A 89 -18.55 3.04 1.89
N SER A 90 -18.36 3.96 2.84
CA SER A 90 -17.76 3.66 4.15
C SER A 90 -18.74 2.92 5.05
N ILE A 91 -18.30 1.80 5.62
CA ILE A 91 -19.06 1.05 6.63
C ILE A 91 -18.45 1.16 8.03
N ALA A 92 -17.18 1.53 8.13
CA ALA A 92 -16.52 1.84 9.40
C ALA A 92 -15.29 2.73 9.20
N ARG A 93 -15.05 3.63 10.17
CA ARG A 93 -13.84 4.43 10.28
C ARG A 93 -13.32 4.37 11.72
N ILE A 94 -12.14 3.78 11.92
CA ILE A 94 -11.59 3.54 13.25
C ILE A 94 -10.26 4.28 13.39
N SER A 95 -10.17 5.21 14.33
CA SER A 95 -8.89 5.84 14.68
C SER A 95 -7.91 4.83 15.24
N LEU A 96 -6.67 4.88 14.80
CA LEU A 96 -5.61 3.97 15.18
C LEU A 96 -4.49 4.74 15.89
N THR A 97 -3.90 4.08 16.87
CA THR A 97 -2.68 4.47 17.56
C THR A 97 -1.49 3.65 17.03
N ILE A 98 -0.27 4.04 17.41
CA ILE A 98 0.91 3.25 17.04
C ILE A 98 0.87 1.85 17.67
N GLN A 99 0.29 1.71 18.88
CA GLN A 99 0.14 0.43 19.58
C GLN A 99 -0.83 -0.51 18.87
N ASP A 100 -1.76 0.02 18.06
CA ASP A 100 -2.64 -0.81 17.24
C ASP A 100 -1.90 -1.38 16.02
N LEU A 101 -0.80 -0.76 15.58
CA LEU A 101 -0.11 -1.11 14.33
C LEU A 101 1.14 -1.97 14.54
N ILE A 102 1.87 -1.75 15.64
CA ILE A 102 3.11 -2.47 15.96
C ILE A 102 3.08 -3.03 17.38
N THR A 103 3.57 -4.26 17.53
CA THR A 103 3.53 -5.02 18.80
C THR A 103 4.75 -4.83 19.69
N GLY A 104 5.73 -4.02 19.26
CA GLY A 104 6.97 -3.76 19.99
C GLY A 104 7.59 -2.41 19.64
N PRO A 105 8.70 -2.03 20.29
CA PRO A 105 9.40 -0.80 19.95
C PRO A 105 9.96 -0.90 18.53
N TRP A 106 9.70 0.12 17.70
CA TRP A 106 10.33 0.25 16.41
C TRP A 106 11.83 0.52 16.58
N GLN A 107 12.67 -0.33 15.99
CA GLN A 107 14.10 -0.15 15.92
C GLN A 107 14.47 0.17 14.45
N PRO A 108 14.82 1.42 14.14
CA PRO A 108 15.06 1.81 12.75
C PRO A 108 16.29 1.10 12.18
N HIS A 109 16.14 0.44 11.03
CA HIS A 109 17.25 -0.23 10.35
C HIS A 109 18.21 0.74 9.64
N ALA A 110 17.74 1.94 9.31
CA ALA A 110 18.57 3.03 8.83
C ALA A 110 18.88 3.99 9.99
N ALA A 111 20.16 4.29 10.21
CA ALA A 111 20.60 5.14 11.31
C ALA A 111 19.90 6.52 11.27
N PRO A 112 19.49 7.08 12.42
CA PRO A 112 18.94 8.43 12.50
C PRO A 112 20.08 9.45 12.34
N GLY A 113 20.49 9.65 11.10
CA GLY A 113 21.52 10.60 10.71
C GLY A 113 21.00 11.47 9.57
N HIS A 114 20.16 12.45 9.93
CA HIS A 114 19.78 13.66 9.17
C HIS A 114 18.50 13.72 8.31
N GLU A 115 17.75 12.64 8.06
CA GLU A 115 16.78 12.77 6.94
C GLU A 115 15.36 12.23 7.12
N TRP A 116 14.92 11.61 8.22
CA TRP A 116 13.48 11.32 8.37
C TRP A 116 12.69 12.63 8.24
N ALA A 117 11.72 12.67 7.33
CA ALA A 117 11.02 13.91 7.04
C ALA A 117 10.41 14.45 8.33
N LYS A 118 10.64 15.73 8.63
CA LYS A 118 9.88 16.41 9.66
C LYS A 118 8.44 16.51 9.16
N PRO A 119 7.47 15.82 9.78
CA PRO A 119 6.10 15.85 9.29
C PRO A 119 5.63 17.29 9.27
N GLN A 120 5.08 17.72 8.13
CA GLN A 120 4.48 19.05 8.01
C GLN A 120 3.04 19.07 8.56
N ILE A 121 2.56 17.90 8.97
CA ILE A 121 1.22 17.65 9.49
C ILE A 121 1.30 17.01 10.87
N LYS A 122 0.21 17.08 11.62
CA LYS A 122 0.03 16.26 12.82
C LYS A 122 -0.07 14.78 12.41
N PRO A 123 0.76 13.87 12.94
CA PRO A 123 0.63 12.45 12.65
C PRO A 123 -0.76 11.92 13.04
N TYR A 124 -1.29 11.03 12.20
CA TYR A 124 -2.56 10.35 12.41
C TYR A 124 -2.49 8.94 11.87
N GLY A 125 -3.42 8.10 12.32
CA GLY A 125 -3.72 6.81 11.74
C GLY A 125 -5.20 6.53 11.84
N PHE A 126 -5.81 6.00 10.78
CA PHE A 126 -7.14 5.42 10.85
C PHE A 126 -7.32 4.31 9.82
N LEU A 127 -8.15 3.34 10.18
CA LEU A 127 -8.70 2.34 9.26
C LEU A 127 -9.99 2.89 8.64
N GLU A 128 -10.10 2.76 7.33
CA GLU A 128 -11.33 2.90 6.55
C GLU A 128 -11.75 1.51 6.05
N VAL A 129 -12.96 1.08 6.37
CA VAL A 129 -13.55 -0.12 5.80
C VAL A 129 -14.64 0.28 4.81
N LEU A 130 -14.48 -0.17 3.58
CA LEU A 130 -15.38 0.15 2.46
C LEU A 130 -16.13 -1.09 2.02
N GLU A 131 -17.38 -0.90 1.60
CA GLU A 131 -18.23 -1.92 0.98
C GLU A 131 -18.62 -1.47 -0.42
N ARG A 132 -18.55 -2.39 -1.40
CA ARG A 132 -18.93 -2.13 -2.78
C ARG A 132 -20.44 -1.90 -2.86
N ASP A 133 -20.85 -0.83 -3.54
CA ASP A 133 -22.26 -0.56 -3.73
C ASP A 133 -22.94 -1.65 -4.56
N ALA A 134 -24.16 -2.01 -4.19
CA ALA A 134 -24.91 -3.11 -4.81
C ALA A 134 -25.16 -2.93 -6.32
N GLU A 135 -25.07 -1.71 -6.84
CA GLU A 135 -25.19 -1.41 -8.27
C GLU A 135 -23.98 -1.87 -9.10
N PHE A 136 -22.81 -2.04 -8.47
CA PHE A 136 -21.61 -2.52 -9.12
C PHE A 136 -21.50 -4.04 -8.94
N GLY A 137 -21.12 -4.77 -10.00
CA GLY A 137 -20.89 -6.21 -9.95
C GLY A 137 -19.48 -6.61 -9.50
N PRO A 138 -19.18 -7.91 -9.35
CA PRO A 138 -17.86 -8.42 -8.92
C PRO A 138 -16.68 -7.96 -9.81
N ASP A 139 -16.94 -7.64 -11.08
CA ASP A 139 -15.94 -7.11 -12.01
C ASP A 139 -15.46 -5.68 -11.70
N HIS A 140 -16.19 -4.96 -10.84
CA HIS A 140 -15.83 -3.61 -10.38
C HIS A 140 -14.69 -3.65 -9.37
N GLY A 141 -14.78 -4.56 -8.40
CA GLY A 141 -13.73 -4.84 -7.43
C GLY A 141 -14.22 -5.70 -6.27
N ALA A 142 -13.32 -5.94 -5.32
CA ALA A 142 -13.61 -6.68 -4.09
C ALA A 142 -14.87 -6.17 -3.40
N GLU A 143 -15.65 -7.08 -2.81
CA GLU A 143 -16.85 -6.73 -2.05
C GLU A 143 -16.54 -5.80 -0.88
N ARG A 144 -15.42 -6.05 -0.19
CA ARG A 144 -14.94 -5.20 0.90
C ARG A 144 -13.45 -4.93 0.78
N LEU A 145 -13.09 -3.72 1.21
CA LEU A 145 -11.72 -3.22 1.26
C LEU A 145 -11.44 -2.68 2.66
N ALA A 146 -10.23 -2.89 3.14
CA ALA A 146 -9.72 -2.32 4.38
C ALA A 146 -8.48 -1.47 4.06
N ILE A 147 -8.54 -0.17 4.35
CA ILE A 147 -7.49 0.78 3.99
C ILE A 147 -7.05 1.52 5.24
N ILE A 148 -5.77 1.40 5.59
CA ILE A 148 -5.16 2.18 6.66
C ILE A 148 -4.52 3.43 6.04
N PHE A 149 -4.92 4.60 6.50
CA PHE A 149 -4.30 5.88 6.14
C PHE A 149 -3.43 6.37 7.29
N LEU A 150 -2.18 6.70 6.98
CA LEU A 150 -1.18 7.16 7.94
C LEU A 150 -0.60 8.50 7.49
N GLY A 151 -0.72 9.51 8.35
CA GLY A 151 0.02 10.76 8.24
C GLY A 151 1.47 10.60 8.68
N ALA A 152 2.19 9.69 8.04
CA ALA A 152 3.50 9.20 8.47
C ALA A 152 4.48 9.07 7.30
N ASP A 153 5.74 8.86 7.65
CA ASP A 153 6.82 8.66 6.70
C ASP A 153 6.79 7.31 6.04
N GLY A 154 6.67 7.29 4.71
CA GLY A 154 6.54 6.06 3.94
C GLY A 154 7.72 5.10 4.10
N HIS A 155 8.95 5.62 4.24
CA HIS A 155 10.13 4.78 4.46
C HIS A 155 10.12 4.20 5.88
N ALA A 156 9.79 5.02 6.88
CA ALA A 156 9.74 4.60 8.29
C ALA A 156 8.59 3.63 8.55
N THR A 157 7.43 3.89 7.95
CA THR A 157 6.26 3.02 8.00
C THR A 157 6.57 1.67 7.38
N TYR A 158 7.24 1.61 6.22
CA TYR A 158 7.64 0.34 5.63
C TYR A 158 8.56 -0.45 6.56
N ASP A 159 9.54 0.22 7.18
CA ASP A 159 10.47 -0.39 8.12
C ASP A 159 9.77 -0.92 9.37
N ALA A 160 8.92 -0.09 9.99
CA ALA A 160 8.21 -0.41 11.22
C ALA A 160 7.18 -1.52 11.04
N LEU A 161 6.45 -1.52 9.92
CA LEU A 161 5.39 -2.51 9.68
C LEU A 161 5.94 -3.84 9.15
N PHE A 162 6.95 -3.83 8.28
CA PHE A 162 7.30 -5.04 7.50
C PHE A 162 8.73 -5.53 7.69
N CYS A 163 9.60 -4.80 8.38
CA CYS A 163 11.03 -5.10 8.44
C CYS A 163 11.57 -5.38 9.84
N GLN A 164 10.74 -5.29 10.88
CA GLN A 164 11.13 -5.61 12.25
C GLN A 164 11.25 -7.13 12.45
N GLY A 165 11.99 -7.57 13.48
CA GLY A 165 12.21 -9.00 13.73
C GLY A 165 10.93 -9.81 14.00
N ASN A 166 9.87 -9.15 14.45
CA ASN A 166 8.52 -9.71 14.67
C ASN A 166 7.48 -9.16 13.68
N SER A 167 7.91 -8.51 12.59
CA SER A 167 6.99 -8.02 11.59
C SER A 167 6.23 -9.18 10.94
N PRO A 168 4.98 -8.93 10.48
CA PRO A 168 4.28 -9.83 9.58
C PRO A 168 5.08 -10.06 8.29
N LYS A 169 4.55 -10.95 7.44
CA LYS A 169 5.08 -11.15 6.08
C LYS A 169 5.22 -9.81 5.33
N PRO A 170 6.16 -9.69 4.38
CA PRO A 170 6.28 -8.51 3.54
C PRO A 170 4.95 -8.20 2.82
N PRO A 171 4.69 -6.94 2.45
CA PRO A 171 3.47 -6.60 1.73
C PRO A 171 3.44 -7.38 0.41
N PHE A 172 2.24 -7.73 -0.06
CA PHE A 172 2.07 -8.42 -1.33
C PHE A 172 2.59 -7.58 -2.51
N ALA A 173 2.28 -6.28 -2.50
CA ALA A 173 2.76 -5.34 -3.49
C ALA A 173 3.13 -4.00 -2.88
N VAL A 174 4.03 -3.28 -3.55
CA VAL A 174 4.33 -1.88 -3.24
C VAL A 174 4.16 -1.02 -4.49
N LEU A 175 3.46 0.10 -4.37
CA LEU A 175 3.37 1.09 -5.45
C LEU A 175 4.50 2.11 -5.29
N LEU A 176 5.36 2.23 -6.30
CA LEU A 176 6.51 3.12 -6.28
C LEU A 176 6.33 4.28 -7.26
N GLN A 177 6.35 5.50 -6.73
CA GLN A 177 6.42 6.73 -7.51
C GLN A 177 7.29 7.76 -6.80
N ASP A 178 8.44 8.12 -7.39
CA ASP A 178 9.29 9.20 -6.94
C ASP A 178 8.68 10.55 -7.36
N HIS A 179 8.41 11.43 -6.40
CA HIS A 179 7.69 12.69 -6.65
C HIS A 179 8.59 13.92 -6.89
N GLY A 180 9.86 13.74 -7.26
CA GLY A 180 10.78 14.85 -7.57
C GLY A 180 10.87 15.86 -6.42
N PHE A 181 10.43 17.11 -6.65
CA PHE A 181 10.34 18.17 -5.62
C PHE A 181 9.24 17.95 -4.55
N GLY A 182 8.54 16.81 -4.58
CA GLY A 182 7.51 16.40 -3.63
C GLY A 182 7.99 16.20 -2.19
N GLY A 183 9.25 16.49 -1.90
CA GLY A 183 9.79 16.58 -0.54
C GLY A 183 10.14 15.26 0.11
N ASN A 184 10.33 14.22 -0.69
CA ASN A 184 10.99 13.00 -0.25
C ASN A 184 12.49 13.27 -0.11
N TYR A 185 13.04 12.99 1.06
CA TYR A 185 14.49 13.08 1.31
C TYR A 185 15.24 11.89 0.71
N SER A 186 14.55 10.77 0.48
CA SER A 186 15.07 9.62 -0.23
C SER A 186 14.07 9.14 -1.28
N LYS A 187 14.57 8.53 -2.36
CA LYS A 187 13.73 7.91 -3.38
C LYS A 187 12.96 6.73 -2.77
N PHE A 188 11.76 6.48 -3.24
CA PHE A 188 11.05 5.21 -3.01
C PHE A 188 11.56 4.13 -3.97
N GLY A 189 11.95 4.52 -5.19
CA GLY A 189 12.53 3.63 -6.18
C GLY A 189 13.96 3.16 -5.85
N ARG A 190 14.65 2.66 -6.88
CA ARG A 190 15.99 2.09 -6.77
C ARG A 190 17.01 3.01 -6.11
N GLY A 191 17.83 2.46 -5.22
CA GLY A 191 18.86 3.10 -4.42
C GLY A 191 18.33 3.81 -3.17
N GLY A 192 17.00 3.86 -3.02
CA GLY A 192 16.31 4.50 -1.90
C GLY A 192 16.50 3.79 -0.56
N VAL A 193 16.21 4.50 0.53
CA VAL A 193 16.27 3.94 1.90
C VAL A 193 15.37 2.71 2.04
N MET A 194 14.16 2.74 1.47
CA MET A 194 13.18 1.67 1.60
C MET A 194 13.68 0.38 0.94
N GLU A 195 14.29 0.46 -0.25
CA GLU A 195 14.91 -0.69 -0.91
C GLU A 195 16.07 -1.27 -0.09
N LYS A 196 16.93 -0.40 0.46
CA LYS A 196 18.09 -0.82 1.25
C LYS A 196 17.65 -1.60 2.50
N ILE A 197 16.63 -1.09 3.19
CA ILE A 197 16.02 -1.76 4.34
C ILE A 197 15.40 -3.10 3.90
N ALA A 198 14.53 -3.10 2.89
CA ALA A 198 13.90 -4.31 2.35
C ALA A 198 14.93 -5.39 1.93
N LYS A 199 16.09 -4.98 1.39
CA LYS A 199 17.20 -5.88 1.05
C LYS A 199 17.88 -6.44 2.30
N ALA A 200 18.17 -5.59 3.29
CA ALA A 200 18.87 -5.97 4.51
C ALA A 200 18.05 -6.92 5.39
N THR A 201 16.74 -6.69 5.48
CA THR A 201 15.81 -7.48 6.30
C THR A 201 15.16 -8.63 5.55
N ARG A 202 15.44 -8.75 4.24
CA ARG A 202 14.78 -9.70 3.32
C ARG A 202 13.27 -9.52 3.21
N SER A 203 12.74 -8.36 3.61
CA SER A 203 11.33 -8.01 3.50
C SER A 203 11.01 -7.36 2.16
N ARG A 204 10.92 -8.18 1.10
CA ARG A 204 10.62 -7.73 -0.27
C ARG A 204 9.21 -8.18 -0.68
N PRO A 205 8.42 -7.32 -1.36
CA PRO A 205 7.11 -7.71 -1.87
C PRO A 205 7.21 -8.69 -3.05
N GLU A 206 6.10 -9.32 -3.42
CA GLU A 206 6.03 -10.11 -4.66
C GLU A 206 6.07 -9.17 -5.88
N PHE A 207 5.32 -8.08 -5.81
CA PHE A 207 5.13 -7.14 -6.91
C PHE A 207 5.54 -5.71 -6.55
N LEU A 208 6.04 -5.00 -7.56
CA LEU A 208 6.11 -3.54 -7.56
C LEU A 208 5.26 -3.00 -8.69
N LEU A 209 4.39 -2.03 -8.40
CA LEU A 209 3.72 -1.22 -9.41
C LEU A 209 4.48 0.11 -9.54
N VAL A 210 5.26 0.27 -10.60
CA VAL A 210 6.29 1.32 -10.69
C VAL A 210 5.92 2.34 -11.75
N ALA A 211 5.84 3.61 -11.35
CA ALA A 211 5.63 4.72 -12.27
C ALA A 211 6.80 4.91 -13.24
N GLU A 212 6.53 5.38 -14.45
CA GLU A 212 7.52 5.56 -15.53
C GLU A 212 8.68 6.51 -15.16
N ASN A 213 8.44 7.43 -14.24
CA ASN A 213 9.45 8.36 -13.73
C ASN A 213 10.30 7.76 -12.58
N THR A 214 10.09 6.48 -12.26
CA THR A 214 10.66 5.79 -11.10
C THR A 214 11.37 4.51 -11.56
N LYS A 215 12.50 4.18 -10.92
CA LYS A 215 13.21 2.92 -11.21
C LYS A 215 12.79 1.84 -10.21
N ALA A 216 12.39 0.67 -10.72
CA ALA A 216 12.11 -0.50 -9.91
C ALA A 216 13.35 -0.94 -9.10
N TRP A 217 13.11 -1.51 -7.92
CA TRP A 217 14.16 -2.07 -7.07
C TRP A 217 15.01 -3.12 -7.81
N GLU A 218 16.24 -3.28 -7.37
CA GLU A 218 17.19 -4.28 -7.83
C GLU A 218 16.65 -5.70 -7.57
N GLY A 219 16.72 -6.53 -8.61
CA GLY A 219 16.18 -7.87 -8.60
C GLY A 219 14.72 -7.95 -9.03
N TYR A 220 14.08 -6.85 -9.43
CA TYR A 220 12.75 -6.87 -10.05
C TYR A 220 12.85 -6.72 -11.55
N ARG A 221 12.00 -7.46 -12.29
CA ARG A 221 11.89 -7.38 -13.74
C ARG A 221 10.48 -6.93 -14.12
N LYS A 222 10.40 -6.06 -15.12
CA LYS A 222 9.12 -5.65 -15.69
C LYS A 222 8.47 -6.88 -16.31
N GLU A 223 7.18 -7.08 -16.07
CA GLU A 223 6.42 -8.13 -16.74
C GLU A 223 6.30 -7.79 -18.23
N PRO A 224 6.96 -8.53 -19.14
CA PRO A 224 7.28 -8.08 -20.49
C PRO A 224 6.05 -7.89 -21.38
N GLU A 225 4.99 -8.66 -21.13
CA GLU A 225 3.75 -8.63 -21.92
C GLU A 225 2.62 -7.89 -21.20
N VAL A 226 2.87 -7.34 -20.01
CA VAL A 226 1.88 -6.64 -19.22
C VAL A 226 1.92 -5.14 -19.53
N GLU A 227 0.80 -4.64 -20.04
CA GLU A 227 0.62 -3.22 -20.32
C GLU A 227 0.62 -2.39 -19.03
N GLY A 228 1.03 -1.13 -19.13
CA GLY A 228 0.93 -0.20 -18.01
C GLY A 228 -0.49 0.32 -17.82
N ASP A 229 -0.80 0.78 -16.61
CA ASP A 229 -2.05 1.49 -16.29
C ASP A 229 -1.71 2.87 -15.72
N ALA A 230 -2.49 3.88 -16.08
CA ALA A 230 -2.25 5.26 -15.67
C ALA A 230 -2.94 5.58 -14.34
N GLY A 231 -2.24 6.30 -13.46
CA GLY A 231 -2.83 6.79 -12.21
C GLY A 231 -2.01 7.89 -11.53
N GLY A 232 -2.45 8.27 -10.33
CA GLY A 232 -1.96 9.46 -9.65
C GLY A 232 -2.44 10.77 -10.26
N MET A 233 -2.18 11.87 -9.56
CA MET A 233 -2.60 13.23 -9.93
C MET A 233 -2.13 13.66 -11.34
N HIS A 234 -1.01 13.12 -11.81
CA HIS A 234 -0.43 13.46 -13.13
C HIS A 234 -0.69 12.39 -14.20
N GLY A 235 -1.45 11.33 -13.89
CA GLY A 235 -1.73 10.26 -14.84
C GLY A 235 -0.47 9.53 -15.32
N ASN A 236 0.55 9.42 -14.45
CA ASN A 236 1.80 8.74 -14.78
C ASN A 236 1.51 7.28 -15.13
N LEU A 237 2.13 6.79 -16.21
CA LEU A 237 2.02 5.40 -16.58
C LEU A 237 2.76 4.54 -15.55
N ARG A 238 2.14 3.46 -15.06
CA ARG A 238 2.75 2.54 -14.10
C ARG A 238 2.77 1.13 -14.64
N PHE A 239 3.88 0.44 -14.41
CA PHE A 239 4.10 -0.91 -14.92
C PHE A 239 4.28 -1.89 -13.77
N LEU A 240 3.81 -3.12 -13.98
CA LEU A 240 4.01 -4.19 -13.03
C LEU A 240 5.41 -4.78 -13.19
N PHE A 241 6.10 -4.93 -12.06
CA PHE A 241 7.35 -5.63 -11.95
C PHE A 241 7.19 -6.75 -10.92
N ARG A 242 7.85 -7.86 -11.18
CA ARG A 242 7.88 -9.01 -10.26
C ARG A 242 9.29 -9.26 -9.78
N GLN A 243 9.42 -9.74 -8.55
CA GLN A 243 10.70 -10.20 -8.05
C GLN A 243 11.21 -11.31 -8.98
N ALA A 244 12.40 -11.13 -9.55
CA ALA A 244 13.04 -12.21 -10.29
C ALA A 244 13.29 -13.35 -9.31
N GLU A 245 12.99 -14.59 -9.73
CA GLU A 245 13.48 -15.76 -9.02
C GLU A 245 15.00 -15.60 -8.91
N VAL A 246 15.49 -15.42 -7.68
CA VAL A 246 16.87 -15.78 -7.40
C VAL A 246 16.89 -17.26 -7.69
N ASP A 247 17.71 -17.71 -8.65
CA ASP A 247 18.00 -19.13 -8.81
C ASP A 247 18.15 -19.69 -7.40
N ARG A 248 17.17 -20.47 -6.95
CA ARG A 248 17.26 -21.20 -5.69
C ARG A 248 18.24 -22.32 -5.98
N ALA A 249 19.50 -21.95 -6.16
CA ALA A 249 20.62 -22.85 -6.18
C ALA A 249 20.60 -23.52 -4.81
N VAL A 250 20.17 -24.78 -4.85
CA VAL A 250 20.35 -25.84 -3.87
C VAL A 250 21.51 -25.50 -2.92
N THR A 251 21.18 -25.32 -1.65
CA THR A 251 22.09 -25.56 -0.53
C THR A 251 21.40 -26.48 0.45
#